data_AF-A0A1B8UJ86-F1
#
_entry.id   AF-A0A1B8UJ86-F1
#
_cell.length_a   1.000
_cell.length_b   1.000
_cell.length_c   1.000
_cell.angle_alpha   90.00
_cell.angle_beta   90.00
_cell.angle_gamma   90.00
#
_symmetry.space_group_name_H-M   'P 1'
#
loop_
_entity.id
_entity.type
_entity.pdbx_description
1 polymer ?
#
loop_
_entity_poly.entity_id
_entity_poly.type
_entity_poly.pdbx_seq_one_letter_code
_entity_poly.pdbx_strand_id
1 'polypeptide(L)'
;MSKEIRLIGELIYDYRKRLRYTLPHLSSLSGIPKGTISKIERGETKHPELTTILSLTSSLSIPYSDVVGHYIVTERRKKVLQRLLMEAIQRGESTVIEKIAVRFLQSDSEDSYDLIEELYKMTEAVTDNTIRLTLFALIAKYAREHGVQPYVAKAFFQTYLIERNDFSRLEQTFHTGIYLLNYIDFFPEEEKGLIHFKLGFHAYALQMHEKSIELLSSVVEEYKSDPLTRARALLLTSNSYYYLGNYFLAEHYMHECNKYSFKEIQENIKLNEACILGKKGHIEQAISQLLICLQQSSSDQTIHIINELFELYLHNKDTVSIDMLLKHESQIINTEYKTPFKKSELALYFKLKAGYYIQLKKYEEAIDCFMLSILHYIGVDSRVRANDCFNLILFILPKWAQQQVDDSTK
;
A
#
# COMPACT_ATOMS: atom_id res chain seq x y z
N MET A 1 33.82 15.48 -1.18
CA MET A 1 34.75 15.50 -2.32
C MET A 1 34.03 14.93 -3.54
N SER A 2 33.74 15.75 -4.53
CA SER A 2 33.14 15.32 -5.81
C SER A 2 34.13 14.40 -6.54
N LYS A 3 33.79 13.11 -6.67
CA LYS A 3 34.51 12.19 -7.58
C LYS A 3 34.37 12.77 -8.99
N GLU A 4 35.47 13.25 -9.55
CA GLU A 4 35.62 13.62 -10.95
C GLU A 4 35.07 12.47 -11.82
N ILE A 5 34.20 12.78 -12.80
CA ILE A 5 33.61 11.76 -13.67
C ILE A 5 34.71 11.26 -14.62
N ARG A 6 35.31 10.13 -14.28
CA ARG A 6 36.38 9.49 -15.06
C ARG A 6 35.82 8.49 -16.07
N LEU A 7 36.55 8.26 -17.16
CA LEU A 7 36.20 7.20 -18.11
C LEU A 7 36.49 5.81 -17.50
N ILE A 8 35.74 4.79 -17.91
CA ILE A 8 35.94 3.41 -17.44
C ILE A 8 37.38 2.90 -17.65
N GLY A 9 38.04 3.36 -18.72
CA GLY A 9 39.44 3.04 -19.00
C GLY A 9 40.41 3.52 -17.93
N GLU A 10 40.20 4.73 -17.40
CA GLU A 10 41.03 5.32 -16.34
C GLU A 10 40.85 4.55 -15.03
N LEU A 11 39.62 4.14 -14.72
CA LEU A 11 39.34 3.30 -13.55
C LEU A 11 40.09 1.96 -13.63
N ILE A 12 40.04 1.30 -14.78
CA ILE A 12 40.74 0.02 -15.02
C ILE A 12 42.25 0.22 -14.90
N TYR A 13 42.79 1.30 -15.49
CA TYR A 13 44.20 1.64 -15.39
C TYR A 13 44.64 1.81 -13.93
N ASP A 14 43.90 2.60 -13.15
CA ASP A 14 44.21 2.90 -11.75
C ASP A 14 44.24 1.62 -10.89
N TYR A 15 43.22 0.77 -11.02
CA TYR A 15 43.15 -0.49 -10.27
C TYR A 15 44.25 -1.47 -10.69
N ARG A 16 44.51 -1.62 -11.99
CA ARG A 16 45.61 -2.46 -12.48
C ARG A 16 46.96 -1.99 -11.93
N LYS A 17 47.20 -0.68 -11.90
CA LYS A 17 48.45 -0.11 -11.37
C LYS A 17 48.57 -0.27 -9.85
N ARG A 18 47.49 -0.08 -9.10
CA ARG A 18 47.47 -0.32 -7.63
C ARG A 18 47.82 -1.77 -7.28
N LEU A 19 47.31 -2.73 -8.06
CA LEU A 19 47.63 -4.16 -7.91
C LEU A 19 48.99 -4.55 -8.49
N ARG A 20 49.74 -3.60 -9.06
CA ARG A 20 51.04 -3.81 -9.73
C ARG A 20 50.99 -4.82 -10.88
N TYR A 21 49.82 -4.96 -11.52
CA TYR A 21 49.64 -5.85 -12.65
C TYR A 21 50.18 -5.23 -13.95
N THR A 22 50.95 -6.01 -14.69
CA THR A 22 51.35 -5.67 -16.06
C THR A 22 50.20 -5.98 -17.04
N LEU A 23 50.21 -5.37 -18.23
CA LEU A 23 49.23 -5.70 -19.28
C LEU A 23 49.19 -7.21 -19.60
N PRO A 24 50.34 -7.92 -19.73
CA PRO A 24 50.33 -9.37 -19.85
C PRO A 24 49.64 -10.10 -18.70
N HIS A 25 49.86 -9.65 -17.46
CA HIS A 25 49.27 -10.29 -16.29
C HIS A 25 47.74 -10.15 -16.30
N LEU A 26 47.21 -8.94 -16.49
CA LEU A 26 45.76 -8.74 -16.58
C LEU A 26 45.15 -9.46 -17.79
N SER A 27 45.87 -9.51 -18.92
CA SER A 27 45.44 -10.27 -20.10
C SER A 27 45.28 -11.75 -19.81
N SER A 28 46.21 -12.34 -19.04
CA SER A 28 46.10 -13.73 -18.60
C SER A 28 44.94 -13.96 -17.64
N LEU A 29 44.64 -13.01 -16.75
CA LEU A 29 43.57 -13.15 -15.75
C LEU A 29 42.17 -12.97 -16.35
N SER A 30 42.02 -12.05 -17.29
CA SER A 30 40.73 -11.64 -17.85
C SER A 30 40.38 -12.32 -19.18
N GLY A 31 41.35 -12.96 -19.83
CA GLY A 31 41.20 -13.51 -21.18
C GLY A 31 41.17 -12.45 -22.30
N ILE A 32 41.34 -11.17 -21.96
CA ILE A 32 41.28 -10.06 -22.94
C ILE A 32 42.68 -9.76 -23.50
N PRO A 33 42.86 -9.58 -24.83
CA PRO A 33 44.17 -9.30 -25.41
C PRO A 33 44.81 -8.00 -24.91
N LYS A 34 46.14 -8.03 -24.66
CA LYS A 34 46.93 -6.87 -24.18
C LYS A 34 46.67 -5.58 -24.96
N GLY A 35 46.56 -5.70 -26.30
CA GLY A 35 46.29 -4.57 -27.19
C GLY A 35 44.92 -3.94 -26.93
N THR A 36 43.88 -4.76 -26.72
CA THR A 36 42.52 -4.30 -26.37
C THR A 36 42.52 -3.60 -25.02
N ILE A 37 43.18 -4.17 -24.00
CA ILE A 37 43.30 -3.55 -22.67
C ILE A 37 43.96 -2.16 -22.79
N SER A 38 45.07 -2.06 -23.51
CA SER A 38 45.79 -0.78 -23.69
C SER A 38 44.96 0.28 -24.41
N LYS A 39 44.14 -0.11 -25.39
CA LYS A 39 43.23 0.82 -26.10
C LYS A 39 42.10 1.29 -25.19
N ILE A 40 41.53 0.41 -24.37
CA ILE A 40 40.49 0.75 -23.39
C ILE A 40 41.04 1.71 -22.33
N GLU A 41 42.19 1.39 -21.74
CA GLU A 41 42.82 2.23 -20.70
C GLU A 41 43.18 3.64 -21.19
N ARG A 42 43.51 3.78 -22.48
CA ARG A 42 43.84 5.07 -23.11
C ARG A 42 42.63 5.81 -23.69
N GLY A 43 41.42 5.26 -23.57
CA GLY A 43 40.21 5.85 -24.15
C GLY A 43 40.15 5.80 -25.69
N GLU A 44 41.03 5.04 -26.34
CA GLU A 44 41.02 4.87 -27.81
C GLU A 44 39.80 4.05 -28.27
N THR A 45 39.26 3.21 -27.39
CA THR A 45 37.99 2.49 -27.61
C THR A 45 36.83 3.31 -27.08
N LYS A 46 36.06 3.97 -27.97
CA LYS A 46 34.93 4.83 -27.58
C LYS A 46 33.77 4.10 -26.88
N HIS A 47 33.47 2.88 -27.30
CA HIS A 47 32.35 2.08 -26.77
C HIS A 47 32.77 0.62 -26.52
N PRO A 48 33.57 0.37 -25.48
CA PRO A 48 33.99 -0.99 -25.17
C PRO A 48 32.77 -1.88 -24.89
N GLU A 49 32.83 -3.13 -25.33
CA GLU A 49 31.77 -4.10 -25.07
C GLU A 49 31.61 -4.33 -23.57
N LEU A 50 30.37 -4.38 -23.09
CA LEU A 50 30.07 -4.56 -21.68
C LEU A 50 30.71 -5.84 -21.11
N THR A 51 30.66 -6.94 -21.88
CA THR A 51 31.31 -8.22 -21.53
C THR A 51 32.81 -8.06 -21.32
N THR A 52 33.49 -7.33 -22.21
CA THR A 52 34.93 -7.05 -22.09
C THR A 52 35.23 -6.24 -20.83
N ILE A 53 34.40 -5.23 -20.52
CA ILE A 53 34.57 -4.42 -19.30
C ILE A 53 34.35 -5.28 -18.06
N LEU A 54 33.26 -6.04 -17.97
CA LEU A 54 32.95 -6.90 -16.82
C LEU A 54 34.03 -7.97 -16.58
N SER A 55 34.61 -8.55 -17.63
CA SER A 55 35.74 -9.47 -17.52
C SER A 55 36.98 -8.79 -16.94
N LEU A 56 37.33 -7.59 -17.41
CA LEU A 56 38.50 -6.86 -16.88
C LEU A 56 38.29 -6.43 -15.43
N THR A 57 37.11 -5.90 -15.11
CA THR A 57 36.83 -5.33 -13.80
C THR A 57 36.66 -6.41 -12.73
N SER A 58 36.13 -7.59 -13.11
CA SER A 58 36.04 -8.73 -12.18
C SER A 58 37.43 -9.30 -11.84
N SER A 59 38.34 -9.42 -12.81
CA SER A 59 39.75 -9.81 -12.56
C SER A 59 40.52 -8.82 -11.68
N LEU A 60 40.06 -7.57 -11.62
CA LEU A 60 40.64 -6.51 -10.78
C LEU A 60 39.88 -6.30 -9.47
N SER A 61 38.85 -7.10 -9.20
CA SER A 61 37.97 -6.99 -8.02
C SER A 61 37.39 -5.59 -7.83
N ILE A 62 37.04 -4.91 -8.93
CA ILE A 62 36.42 -3.58 -8.87
C ILE A 62 34.94 -3.75 -8.51
N PRO A 63 34.41 -3.00 -7.52
CA PRO A 63 32.99 -3.06 -7.18
C PRO A 63 32.08 -2.74 -8.39
N TYR A 64 31.00 -3.51 -8.55
CA TYR A 64 30.06 -3.34 -9.67
C TYR A 64 29.51 -1.91 -9.77
N SER A 65 29.14 -1.30 -8.65
CA SER A 65 28.66 0.08 -8.60
C SER A 65 29.66 1.11 -9.12
N ASP A 66 30.95 0.93 -8.86
CA ASP A 66 32.01 1.78 -9.41
C ASP A 66 32.16 1.53 -10.92
N VAL A 67 32.13 0.27 -11.37
CA VAL A 67 32.22 -0.09 -12.79
C VAL A 67 31.09 0.55 -13.59
N VAL A 68 29.84 0.34 -13.17
CA VAL A 68 28.67 0.88 -13.85
C VAL A 68 28.71 2.40 -13.87
N GLY A 69 29.04 3.02 -12.72
CA GLY A 69 29.12 4.47 -12.61
C GLY A 69 30.05 5.13 -13.62
N HIS A 70 31.15 4.47 -14.02
CA HIS A 70 32.08 4.98 -15.03
C HIS A 70 31.73 4.51 -16.44
N TYR A 71 31.15 3.32 -16.59
CA TYR A 71 30.79 2.76 -17.91
C TYR A 71 29.65 3.52 -18.58
N ILE A 72 28.60 3.86 -17.81
CA ILE A 72 27.38 4.48 -18.36
C ILE A 72 27.59 5.92 -18.84
N VAL A 73 28.67 6.58 -18.40
CA VAL A 73 29.01 7.97 -18.76
C VAL A 73 29.04 8.15 -20.29
N THR A 74 29.63 7.18 -20.99
CA THR A 74 29.77 7.24 -22.45
C THR A 74 28.85 6.28 -23.19
N GLU A 75 28.16 5.38 -22.49
CA GLU A 75 27.20 4.47 -23.13
C GLU A 75 25.96 5.23 -23.58
N ARG A 76 25.52 4.95 -24.81
CA ARG A 76 24.34 5.55 -25.44
C ARG A 76 23.42 4.51 -26.07
N ARG A 77 23.88 3.26 -26.18
CA ARG A 77 23.12 2.16 -26.79
C ARG A 77 22.05 1.70 -25.82
N LYS A 78 20.79 2.00 -26.14
CA LYS A 78 19.60 1.62 -25.37
C LYS A 78 19.63 0.15 -24.90
N LYS A 79 19.89 -0.79 -25.82
CA LYS A 79 19.93 -2.24 -25.51
C LYS A 79 20.99 -2.63 -24.46
N VAL A 80 22.09 -1.87 -24.37
CA VAL A 80 23.12 -2.10 -23.34
C VAL A 80 22.67 -1.54 -22.00
N LEU A 81 22.11 -0.32 -22.00
CA LEU A 81 21.56 0.32 -20.80
C LEU A 81 20.39 -0.48 -20.21
N GLN A 82 19.51 -1.01 -21.05
CA GLN A 82 18.41 -1.89 -20.65
C GLN A 82 18.92 -3.16 -19.94
N ARG A 83 19.95 -3.80 -20.49
CA ARG A 83 20.56 -4.99 -19.90
C ARG A 83 21.20 -4.69 -18.55
N LEU A 84 21.92 -3.57 -18.47
CA LEU A 84 22.51 -3.09 -17.21
C LEU A 84 21.43 -2.79 -16.18
N LEU A 85 20.32 -2.18 -16.58
CA LEU A 85 19.22 -1.85 -15.68
C LEU A 85 18.61 -3.12 -15.09
N MET A 86 18.32 -4.13 -15.93
CA MET A 86 17.81 -5.42 -15.46
C MET A 86 18.79 -6.12 -14.50
N GLU A 87 20.09 -6.11 -14.80
CA GLU A 87 21.10 -6.68 -13.91
C GLU A 87 21.18 -5.92 -12.57
N ALA A 88 21.14 -4.59 -12.60
CA ALA A 88 21.17 -3.77 -11.40
C ALA A 88 19.93 -3.99 -10.52
N ILE A 89 18.74 -4.16 -11.14
CA ILE A 89 17.50 -4.53 -10.45
C ILE A 89 17.64 -5.89 -9.78
N GLN A 90 18.18 -6.90 -10.46
CA GLN A 90 18.42 -8.22 -9.89
C GLN A 90 19.39 -8.20 -8.70
N ARG A 91 20.37 -7.30 -8.72
CA ARG A 91 21.35 -7.11 -7.64
C ARG A 91 20.82 -6.27 -6.46
N GLY A 92 19.70 -5.57 -6.63
CA GLY A 92 19.11 -4.70 -5.59
C GLY A 92 19.90 -3.42 -5.32
N GLU A 93 20.76 -2.97 -6.25
CA GLU A 93 21.62 -1.80 -6.04
C GLU A 93 20.91 -0.49 -6.43
N SER A 94 20.07 0.05 -5.55
CA SER A 94 19.21 1.23 -5.80
C SER A 94 19.90 2.42 -6.46
N THR A 95 21.07 2.82 -5.95
CA THR A 95 21.84 3.96 -6.49
C THR A 95 22.36 3.72 -7.92
N VAL A 96 22.60 2.47 -8.29
CA VAL A 96 23.06 2.08 -9.62
C VAL A 96 21.88 2.01 -10.58
N ILE A 97 20.74 1.48 -10.13
CA ILE A 97 19.48 1.44 -10.86
C ILE A 97 19.08 2.86 -11.31
N GLU A 98 19.06 3.82 -10.39
CA GLU A 98 18.67 5.20 -10.70
C GLU A 98 19.60 5.83 -11.75
N LYS A 99 20.91 5.66 -11.61
CA LYS A 99 21.89 6.19 -12.57
C LYS A 99 21.73 5.58 -13.96
N ILE A 100 21.53 4.27 -14.05
CA ILE A 100 21.31 3.61 -15.35
C ILE A 100 19.97 4.07 -15.96
N ALA A 101 18.91 4.17 -15.16
CA ALA A 101 17.60 4.59 -15.64
C ALA A 101 17.60 6.04 -16.15
N VAL A 102 18.27 6.97 -15.45
CA VAL A 102 18.50 8.34 -15.94
C VAL A 102 19.24 8.30 -17.28
N ARG A 103 20.29 7.47 -17.37
CA ARG A 103 21.07 7.37 -18.61
C ARG A 103 20.26 6.77 -19.76
N PHE A 104 19.41 5.79 -19.47
CA PHE A 104 18.49 5.18 -20.42
C PHE A 104 17.55 6.22 -21.02
N LEU A 105 16.97 7.10 -20.20
CA LEU A 105 16.10 8.19 -20.65
C LEU A 105 16.83 9.27 -21.45
N GLN A 106 18.16 9.32 -21.40
CA GLN A 106 19.00 10.27 -22.15
C GLN A 106 19.57 9.65 -23.44
N SER A 107 19.01 8.54 -23.93
CA SER A 107 19.49 7.88 -25.15
C SER A 107 19.08 8.69 -26.38
N ASP A 108 20.04 9.19 -27.15
CA ASP A 108 19.79 10.15 -28.25
C ASP A 108 19.03 9.58 -29.47
N SER A 109 18.66 8.30 -29.47
CA SER A 109 18.15 7.61 -30.65
C SER A 109 16.62 7.51 -30.74
N GLU A 110 15.89 7.90 -29.70
CA GLU A 110 14.44 7.67 -29.59
C GLU A 110 13.69 8.87 -29.02
N ASP A 111 12.39 8.95 -29.33
CA ASP A 111 11.50 9.95 -28.76
C ASP A 111 11.42 9.78 -27.23
N SER A 112 11.38 10.89 -26.48
CA SER A 112 11.22 10.86 -25.03
C SER A 112 10.00 10.03 -24.60
N TYR A 113 8.92 10.04 -25.39
CA TYR A 113 7.73 9.22 -25.15
C TYR A 113 8.04 7.72 -25.16
N ASP A 114 8.77 7.23 -26.17
CA ASP A 114 9.10 5.81 -26.33
C ASP A 114 10.02 5.32 -25.20
N LEU A 115 11.01 6.13 -24.83
CA LEU A 115 11.92 5.82 -23.72
C LEU A 115 11.17 5.76 -22.38
N ILE A 116 10.24 6.69 -22.14
CA ILE A 116 9.42 6.69 -20.93
C ILE A 116 8.51 5.46 -20.91
N GLU A 117 7.86 5.13 -22.02
CA GLU A 117 6.98 3.96 -22.13
C GLU A 117 7.73 2.66 -21.83
N GLU A 118 8.91 2.48 -22.41
CA GLU A 118 9.71 1.28 -22.19
C GLU A 118 10.19 1.18 -20.74
N LEU A 119 10.67 2.29 -20.16
CA LEU A 119 11.07 2.32 -18.75
C LEU A 119 9.89 2.05 -17.81
N TYR A 120 8.72 2.59 -18.11
CA TYR A 120 7.49 2.35 -17.36
C TYR A 120 7.12 0.87 -17.38
N LYS A 121 7.08 0.23 -18.55
CA LYS A 121 6.80 -1.22 -18.70
C LYS A 121 7.82 -2.08 -17.94
N MET A 122 9.10 -1.74 -18.02
CA MET A 122 10.13 -2.44 -17.23
C MET A 122 9.90 -2.30 -15.74
N THR A 123 9.51 -1.10 -15.28
CA THR A 123 9.23 -0.81 -13.88
C THR A 123 8.01 -1.58 -13.37
N GLU A 124 6.98 -1.76 -14.18
CA GLU A 124 5.80 -2.58 -13.83
C GLU A 124 6.16 -4.06 -13.59
N ALA A 125 7.18 -4.58 -14.29
CA ALA A 125 7.64 -5.96 -14.13
C ALA A 125 8.54 -6.18 -12.90
N VAL A 126 8.98 -5.11 -12.22
CA VAL A 126 9.80 -5.21 -11.00
C VAL A 126 8.93 -5.63 -9.82
N THR A 127 9.41 -6.57 -9.00
CA THR A 127 8.68 -7.06 -7.82
C THR A 127 8.95 -6.24 -6.56
N ASP A 128 10.15 -5.66 -6.42
CA ASP A 128 10.54 -4.85 -5.28
C ASP A 128 9.87 -3.47 -5.32
N ASN A 129 8.99 -3.20 -4.35
CA ASN A 129 8.24 -1.94 -4.27
C ASN A 129 9.13 -0.71 -4.04
N THR A 130 10.26 -0.84 -3.34
CA THR A 130 11.18 0.28 -3.10
C THR A 130 11.85 0.71 -4.41
N ILE A 131 12.28 -0.27 -5.22
CA ILE A 131 12.82 -0.03 -6.56
C ILE A 131 11.74 0.57 -7.46
N ARG A 132 10.53 0.00 -7.46
CA ARG A 132 9.40 0.53 -8.25
C ARG A 132 9.10 1.99 -7.92
N LEU A 133 9.01 2.34 -6.64
CA LEU A 133 8.74 3.72 -6.20
C LEU A 133 9.84 4.67 -6.68
N THR A 134 11.10 4.25 -6.58
CA THR A 134 12.25 5.04 -7.06
C THR A 134 12.15 5.29 -8.57
N LEU A 135 11.86 4.25 -9.35
CA LEU A 135 11.74 4.34 -10.80
C LEU A 135 10.50 5.13 -11.25
N PHE A 136 9.34 4.95 -10.62
CA PHE A 136 8.14 5.75 -10.93
C PHE A 136 8.34 7.23 -10.58
N ALA A 137 9.03 7.56 -9.48
CA ALA A 137 9.38 8.94 -9.16
C ALA A 137 10.29 9.56 -10.24
N LEU A 138 11.29 8.80 -10.71
CA LEU A 138 12.16 9.22 -11.81
C LEU A 138 11.37 9.42 -13.12
N ILE A 139 10.51 8.47 -13.48
CA ILE A 139 9.63 8.55 -14.65
C ILE A 139 8.76 9.79 -14.57
N ALA A 140 8.07 10.02 -13.44
CA ALA A 140 7.18 11.16 -13.26
C ALA A 140 7.92 12.50 -13.41
N LYS A 141 9.15 12.59 -12.87
CA LYS A 141 10.00 13.77 -12.99
C LYS A 141 10.40 14.01 -14.45
N TYR A 142 10.99 13.00 -15.10
CA TYR A 142 11.47 13.13 -16.47
C TYR A 142 10.32 13.41 -17.45
N ALA A 143 9.19 12.70 -17.31
CA ALA A 143 8.00 12.91 -18.12
C ALA A 143 7.45 14.34 -17.98
N ARG A 144 7.45 14.91 -16.77
CA ARG A 144 7.04 16.30 -16.55
C ARG A 144 7.98 17.29 -17.23
N GLU A 145 9.28 17.10 -17.13
CA GLU A 145 10.31 17.94 -17.75
C GLU A 145 10.21 17.93 -19.30
N HIS A 146 9.71 16.84 -19.87
CA HIS A 146 9.57 16.66 -21.33
C HIS A 146 8.11 16.79 -21.82
N GLY A 147 7.18 17.25 -20.96
CA GLY A 147 5.79 17.50 -21.35
C GLY A 147 4.94 16.25 -21.62
N VAL A 148 5.39 15.07 -21.21
CA VAL A 148 4.70 13.78 -21.44
C VAL A 148 3.72 13.49 -20.29
N GLN A 149 2.65 14.26 -20.22
CA GLN A 149 1.68 14.22 -19.11
C GLN A 149 1.03 12.84 -18.84
N PRO A 150 0.68 12.01 -19.84
CA PRO A 150 0.12 10.68 -19.58
C PRO A 150 1.01 9.80 -18.70
N TYR A 151 2.33 9.89 -18.83
CA TYR A 151 3.25 9.12 -18.00
C TYR A 151 3.54 9.75 -16.64
N VAL A 152 3.31 11.07 -16.49
CA VAL A 152 3.22 11.68 -15.14
C VAL A 152 2.03 11.08 -14.39
N ALA A 153 0.86 11.04 -15.05
CA ALA A 153 -0.37 10.50 -14.48
C ALA A 153 -0.22 9.01 -14.11
N LYS A 154 0.22 8.16 -15.05
CA LYS A 154 0.44 6.73 -14.81
C LYS A 154 1.44 6.47 -13.68
N ALA A 155 2.57 7.17 -13.66
CA ALA A 155 3.56 7.00 -12.60
C ALA A 155 3.00 7.38 -11.23
N PHE A 156 2.27 8.48 -11.12
CA PHE A 156 1.59 8.85 -9.88
C PHE A 156 0.56 7.81 -9.44
N PHE A 157 -0.22 7.25 -10.38
CA PHE A 157 -1.21 6.23 -10.03
C PHE A 157 -0.54 4.96 -9.50
N GLN A 158 0.54 4.50 -10.12
CA GLN A 158 1.31 3.36 -9.62
C GLN A 158 1.94 3.64 -8.25
N THR A 159 2.52 4.82 -8.04
CA THR A 159 3.02 5.25 -6.73
C THR A 159 1.92 5.16 -5.67
N TYR A 160 0.74 5.72 -5.94
CA TYR A 160 -0.41 5.63 -5.05
C TYR A 160 -0.83 4.19 -4.76
N LEU A 161 -0.89 3.32 -5.77
CA LEU A 161 -1.27 1.91 -5.60
C LEU A 161 -0.29 1.13 -4.71
N ILE A 162 0.99 1.47 -4.74
CA ILE A 162 2.01 0.87 -3.87
C ILE A 162 1.88 1.44 -2.46
N GLU A 163 1.91 2.77 -2.32
CA GLU A 163 1.94 3.45 -1.02
C GLU A 163 0.66 3.24 -0.21
N ARG A 164 -0.50 3.04 -0.84
CA ARG A 164 -1.78 2.85 -0.13
C ARG A 164 -1.85 1.53 0.65
N ASN A 165 -0.87 0.64 0.46
CA ASN A 165 -0.73 -0.58 1.24
C ASN A 165 0.17 -0.40 2.47
N ASP A 166 0.83 0.75 2.63
CA ASP A 166 1.48 1.14 3.88
C ASP A 166 0.44 1.75 4.82
N PHE A 167 -0.08 0.91 5.72
CA PHE A 167 -1.18 1.31 6.60
C PHE A 167 -0.78 2.35 7.65
N SER A 168 0.52 2.55 7.87
CA SER A 168 1.04 3.55 8.83
C SER A 168 0.97 4.98 8.31
N ARG A 169 0.68 5.16 7.02
CA ARG A 169 0.65 6.45 6.31
C ARG A 169 -0.62 6.64 5.48
N LEU A 170 -1.72 5.96 5.82
CA LEU A 170 -2.94 5.95 5.01
C LEU A 170 -3.47 7.36 4.76
N GLU A 171 -3.55 8.20 5.80
CA GLU A 171 -4.07 9.55 5.65
C GLU A 171 -3.18 10.37 4.69
N GLN A 172 -1.86 10.30 4.86
CA GLN A 172 -0.91 11.00 3.99
C GLN A 172 -1.03 10.52 2.53
N THR A 173 -1.09 9.20 2.32
CA THR A 173 -1.20 8.61 0.98
C THR A 173 -2.55 8.91 0.33
N PHE A 174 -3.62 9.04 1.12
CA PHE A 174 -4.91 9.47 0.60
C PHE A 174 -4.85 10.90 0.06
N HIS A 175 -4.25 11.83 0.83
CA HIS A 175 -4.10 13.22 0.40
C HIS A 175 -3.29 13.36 -0.89
N THR A 176 -2.19 12.61 -1.03
CA THR A 176 -1.42 12.58 -2.28
C THR A 176 -2.18 11.88 -3.41
N GLY A 177 -2.93 10.83 -3.09
CA GLY A 177 -3.78 10.10 -4.03
C GLY A 177 -4.91 10.96 -4.63
N ILE A 178 -5.55 11.82 -3.84
CA ILE A 178 -6.60 12.73 -4.33
C ILE A 178 -6.07 13.66 -5.42
N TYR A 179 -4.79 14.04 -5.38
CA TYR A 179 -4.17 14.86 -6.42
C TYR A 179 -4.17 14.19 -7.81
N LEU A 180 -4.32 12.86 -7.89
CA LEU A 180 -4.49 12.14 -9.16
C LEU A 180 -5.69 12.60 -9.97
N LEU A 181 -6.74 13.09 -9.30
CA LEU A 181 -7.94 13.57 -9.98
C LEU A 181 -7.64 14.77 -10.90
N ASN A 182 -6.59 15.55 -10.63
CA ASN A 182 -6.13 16.62 -11.53
C ASN A 182 -5.52 16.10 -12.84
N TYR A 183 -5.24 14.80 -12.95
CA TYR A 183 -4.69 14.13 -14.12
C TYR A 183 -5.68 13.15 -14.75
N ILE A 184 -6.94 13.15 -14.30
CA ILE A 184 -7.93 12.12 -14.66
C ILE A 184 -8.16 12.03 -16.17
N ASP A 185 -8.08 13.15 -16.88
CA ASP A 185 -8.31 13.24 -18.32
C ASP A 185 -7.23 12.55 -19.16
N PHE A 186 -6.08 12.21 -18.57
CA PHE A 186 -5.03 11.44 -19.25
C PHE A 186 -5.26 9.93 -19.20
N PHE A 187 -6.28 9.46 -18.48
CA PHE A 187 -6.60 8.05 -18.35
C PHE A 187 -7.74 7.63 -19.28
N PRO A 188 -7.72 6.39 -19.80
CA PRO A 188 -8.88 5.83 -20.48
C PRO A 188 -10.06 5.68 -19.50
N GLU A 189 -11.30 5.71 -20.02
CA GLU A 189 -12.53 5.68 -19.22
C GLU A 189 -12.59 4.55 -18.18
N GLU A 190 -12.10 3.36 -18.53
CA GLU A 190 -12.06 2.19 -17.64
C GLU A 190 -11.14 2.43 -16.43
N GLU A 191 -10.00 3.11 -16.63
CA GLU A 191 -9.07 3.46 -15.55
C GLU A 191 -9.60 4.61 -14.69
N LYS A 192 -10.39 5.54 -15.27
CA LYS A 192 -11.03 6.61 -14.49
C LYS A 192 -11.96 6.06 -13.42
N GLY A 193 -12.79 5.08 -13.78
CA GLY A 193 -13.65 4.36 -12.85
C GLY A 193 -12.86 3.64 -11.76
N LEU A 194 -11.77 2.97 -12.13
CA LEU A 194 -10.88 2.29 -11.18
C LEU A 194 -10.21 3.27 -10.19
N ILE A 195 -9.72 4.42 -10.66
CA ILE A 195 -9.10 5.44 -9.81
C ILE A 195 -10.10 5.95 -8.77
N HIS A 196 -11.30 6.35 -9.20
CA HIS A 196 -12.37 6.80 -8.32
C HIS A 196 -12.77 5.72 -7.31
N PHE A 197 -12.92 4.47 -7.76
CA PHE A 197 -13.21 3.36 -6.86
C PHE A 197 -12.12 3.15 -5.81
N LYS A 198 -10.83 3.18 -6.21
CA LYS A 198 -9.70 2.98 -5.29
C LYS A 198 -9.57 4.12 -4.29
N LEU A 199 -9.84 5.36 -4.70
CA LEU A 199 -9.85 6.52 -3.81
C LEU A 199 -11.07 6.49 -2.88
N GLY A 200 -12.26 6.17 -3.38
CA GLY A 200 -13.48 6.04 -2.59
C GLY A 200 -13.36 4.95 -1.51
N PHE A 201 -12.84 3.78 -1.87
CA PHE A 201 -12.52 2.72 -0.91
C PHE A 201 -11.50 3.18 0.15
N HIS A 202 -10.51 3.99 -0.24
CA HIS A 202 -9.52 4.52 0.69
C HIS A 202 -10.15 5.54 1.65
N ALA A 203 -10.97 6.45 1.14
CA ALA A 203 -11.76 7.38 1.96
C ALA A 203 -12.65 6.63 2.96
N TYR A 204 -13.30 5.54 2.52
CA TYR A 204 -14.09 4.67 3.40
C TYR A 204 -13.24 4.05 4.52
N ALA A 205 -12.04 3.56 4.20
CA ALA A 205 -11.13 3.00 5.19
C ALA A 205 -10.67 4.05 6.24
N LEU A 206 -10.54 5.31 5.81
CA LEU A 206 -10.30 6.47 6.67
C LEU A 206 -11.57 7.01 7.35
N GLN A 207 -12.74 6.40 7.12
CA GLN A 207 -14.05 6.83 7.63
C GLN A 207 -14.49 8.22 7.17
N MET A 208 -13.92 8.70 6.07
CA MET A 208 -14.38 9.91 5.40
C MET A 208 -15.60 9.54 4.56
N HIS A 209 -16.71 9.19 5.22
CA HIS A 209 -17.89 8.59 4.58
C HIS A 209 -18.51 9.49 3.51
N GLU A 210 -18.58 10.80 3.75
CA GLU A 210 -19.07 11.76 2.75
C GLU A 210 -18.16 11.79 1.52
N LYS A 211 -16.84 11.83 1.72
CA LYS A 211 -15.86 11.83 0.62
C LYS A 211 -15.85 10.50 -0.14
N SER A 212 -16.05 9.39 0.57
CA SER A 212 -16.24 8.06 -0.01
C SER A 212 -17.43 8.06 -0.95
N ILE A 213 -18.58 8.58 -0.50
CA ILE A 213 -19.79 8.68 -1.33
C ILE A 213 -19.53 9.53 -2.58
N GLU A 214 -18.95 10.72 -2.42
CA GLU A 214 -18.61 11.61 -3.54
C GLU A 214 -17.78 10.90 -4.62
N LEU A 215 -16.71 10.22 -4.22
CA LEU A 215 -15.82 9.52 -5.15
C LEU A 215 -16.48 8.29 -5.79
N LEU A 216 -17.32 7.57 -5.05
CA LEU A 216 -17.97 6.35 -5.54
C LEU A 216 -19.17 6.65 -6.45
N SER A 217 -19.82 7.81 -6.31
CA SER A 217 -20.90 8.24 -7.20
C SER A 217 -20.45 8.26 -8.66
N SER A 218 -19.26 8.81 -8.96
CA SER A 218 -18.75 8.83 -10.33
C SER A 218 -18.50 7.43 -10.91
N VAL A 219 -18.22 6.42 -10.07
CA VAL A 219 -18.09 5.01 -10.52
C VAL A 219 -19.43 4.41 -10.94
N VAL A 220 -20.52 4.84 -10.30
CA VAL A 220 -21.87 4.33 -10.53
C VAL A 220 -22.58 5.07 -11.67
N GLU A 221 -22.34 6.38 -11.78
CA GLU A 221 -23.12 7.30 -12.61
C GLU A 221 -22.39 7.74 -13.88
N GLU A 222 -21.07 7.93 -13.82
CA GLU A 222 -20.31 8.60 -14.88
C GLU A 222 -19.45 7.62 -15.69
N TYR A 223 -18.65 6.78 -15.03
CA TYR A 223 -17.62 5.99 -15.68
C TYR A 223 -18.06 4.57 -16.02
N LYS A 224 -17.53 4.05 -17.14
CA LYS A 224 -17.61 2.62 -17.45
C LYS A 224 -16.70 1.85 -16.50
N SER A 225 -17.31 1.09 -15.62
CA SER A 225 -16.62 0.16 -14.70
C SER A 225 -17.16 -1.25 -14.90
N ASP A 226 -16.33 -2.25 -14.58
CA ASP A 226 -16.80 -3.63 -14.61
C ASP A 226 -17.96 -3.84 -13.59
N PRO A 227 -18.86 -4.81 -13.83
CA PRO A 227 -20.03 -5.02 -12.99
C PRO A 227 -19.70 -5.26 -11.51
N LEU A 228 -18.57 -5.91 -11.20
CA LEU A 228 -18.19 -6.21 -9.83
C LEU A 228 -17.70 -4.96 -9.10
N THR A 229 -16.87 -4.14 -9.75
CA THR A 229 -16.43 -2.85 -9.21
C THR A 229 -17.63 -1.93 -8.95
N ARG A 230 -18.60 -1.90 -9.85
CA ARG A 230 -19.83 -1.12 -9.67
C ARG A 230 -20.68 -1.62 -8.49
N ALA A 231 -20.85 -2.93 -8.35
CA ALA A 231 -21.54 -3.53 -7.20
C ALA A 231 -20.82 -3.19 -5.87
N ARG A 232 -19.49 -3.29 -5.85
CA ARG A 232 -18.68 -2.92 -4.67
C ARG A 232 -18.79 -1.43 -4.33
N ALA A 233 -18.83 -0.55 -5.34
CA ALA A 233 -19.04 0.88 -5.13
C ALA A 233 -20.41 1.18 -4.50
N LEU A 234 -21.47 0.55 -5.00
CA LEU A 234 -22.82 0.66 -4.43
C LEU A 234 -22.86 0.17 -2.97
N LEU A 235 -22.23 -0.98 -2.69
CA LEU A 235 -22.16 -1.52 -1.34
C LEU A 235 -21.43 -0.58 -0.37
N LEU A 236 -20.27 -0.05 -0.76
CA LEU A 236 -19.51 0.91 0.05
C LEU A 236 -20.26 2.23 0.25
N THR A 237 -21.01 2.67 -0.76
CA THR A 237 -21.89 3.85 -0.67
C THR A 237 -22.99 3.61 0.35
N SER A 238 -23.66 2.45 0.30
CA SER A 238 -24.64 2.02 1.30
C SER A 238 -24.04 2.00 2.71
N ASN A 239 -22.88 1.37 2.89
CA ASN A 239 -22.18 1.32 4.18
C ASN A 239 -21.80 2.71 4.69
N SER A 240 -21.39 3.61 3.79
CA SER A 240 -21.05 4.99 4.17
C SER A 240 -22.28 5.71 4.70
N TYR A 241 -23.45 5.58 4.06
CA TYR A 241 -24.70 6.12 4.59
C TYR A 241 -25.14 5.47 5.90
N TYR A 242 -24.90 4.16 6.07
CA TYR A 242 -25.15 3.47 7.34
C TYR A 242 -24.36 4.11 8.49
N TYR A 243 -23.06 4.35 8.31
CA TYR A 243 -22.23 4.99 9.34
C TYR A 243 -22.56 6.47 9.57
N LEU A 244 -23.12 7.15 8.57
CA LEU A 244 -23.67 8.51 8.72
C LEU A 244 -25.07 8.53 9.38
N GLY A 245 -25.65 7.37 9.68
CA GLY A 245 -26.98 7.25 10.28
C GLY A 245 -28.14 7.49 9.30
N ASN A 246 -27.87 7.63 7.99
CA ASN A 246 -28.90 7.79 6.96
C ASN A 246 -29.33 6.41 6.44
N TYR A 247 -30.11 5.70 7.25
CA TYR A 247 -30.52 4.33 6.94
C TYR A 247 -31.43 4.22 5.72
N PHE A 248 -32.18 5.27 5.38
CA PHE A 248 -33.01 5.30 4.17
C PHE A 248 -32.16 5.21 2.90
N LEU A 249 -31.12 6.06 2.80
CA LEU A 249 -30.21 5.99 1.65
C LEU A 249 -29.36 4.72 1.67
N ALA A 250 -28.96 4.25 2.85
CA ALA A 250 -28.24 2.98 2.99
C ALA A 250 -29.04 1.82 2.36
N GLU A 251 -30.34 1.70 2.68
CA GLU A 251 -31.22 0.69 2.10
C GLU A 251 -31.44 0.88 0.60
N HIS A 252 -31.61 2.12 0.14
CA HIS A 252 -31.76 2.42 -1.29
C HIS A 252 -30.56 1.91 -2.10
N TYR A 253 -29.33 2.27 -1.72
CA TYR A 253 -28.13 1.81 -2.42
C TYR A 253 -27.88 0.31 -2.27
N MET A 254 -28.29 -0.27 -1.13
CA MET A 254 -28.24 -1.73 -0.94
C MET A 254 -29.19 -2.47 -1.87
N HIS A 255 -30.41 -1.95 -2.08
CA HIS A 255 -31.36 -2.49 -3.04
C HIS A 255 -30.83 -2.45 -4.48
N GLU A 256 -30.19 -1.34 -4.87
CA GLU A 256 -29.52 -1.21 -6.17
C GLU A 256 -28.38 -2.23 -6.31
N CYS A 257 -27.62 -2.44 -5.23
CA CYS A 257 -26.56 -3.44 -5.17
C CYS A 257 -27.09 -4.89 -5.28
N ASN A 258 -28.30 -5.15 -4.80
CA ASN A 258 -28.90 -6.49 -4.83
C ASN A 258 -29.22 -7.00 -6.24
N LYS A 259 -29.18 -6.12 -7.25
CA LYS A 259 -29.31 -6.50 -8.66
C LYS A 259 -28.14 -7.37 -9.16
N TYR A 260 -27.03 -7.41 -8.42
CA TYR A 260 -25.84 -8.17 -8.77
C TYR A 260 -25.78 -9.50 -8.01
N SER A 261 -25.65 -10.61 -8.73
CA SER A 261 -25.69 -11.98 -8.16
C SER A 261 -24.33 -12.49 -7.66
N PHE A 262 -23.36 -11.62 -7.40
CA PHE A 262 -22.04 -12.02 -6.91
C PHE A 262 -22.13 -12.50 -5.46
N LYS A 263 -21.58 -13.68 -5.16
CA LYS A 263 -21.64 -14.30 -3.82
C LYS A 263 -21.15 -13.34 -2.72
N GLU A 264 -20.01 -12.69 -2.93
CA GLU A 264 -19.44 -11.73 -1.97
C GLU A 264 -20.35 -10.52 -1.72
N ILE A 265 -21.12 -10.09 -2.71
CA ILE A 265 -22.05 -8.97 -2.57
C ILE A 265 -23.27 -9.40 -1.78
N GLN A 266 -23.84 -10.55 -2.14
CA GLN A 266 -25.04 -11.10 -1.52
C GLN A 266 -24.84 -11.44 -0.03
N GLU A 267 -23.65 -11.89 0.36
CA GLU A 267 -23.30 -12.11 1.77
C GLU A 267 -23.27 -10.80 2.56
N ASN A 268 -22.70 -9.72 2.00
CA ASN A 268 -22.65 -8.43 2.67
C ASN A 268 -24.03 -7.76 2.76
N ILE A 269 -24.90 -7.94 1.76
CA ILE A 269 -26.26 -7.39 1.79
C ILE A 269 -27.04 -7.93 2.99
N LYS A 270 -27.07 -9.25 3.19
CA LYS A 270 -27.78 -9.88 4.31
C LYS A 270 -27.28 -9.39 5.67
N LEU A 271 -25.96 -9.24 5.78
CA LEU A 271 -25.31 -8.71 6.98
C LEU A 271 -25.75 -7.27 7.24
N ASN A 272 -25.68 -6.41 6.22
CA ASN A 272 -26.06 -5.01 6.34
C ASN A 272 -27.56 -4.81 6.63
N GLU A 273 -28.44 -5.63 6.04
CA GLU A 273 -29.87 -5.64 6.36
C GLU A 273 -30.10 -5.87 7.86
N ALA A 274 -29.41 -6.87 8.43
CA ALA A 274 -29.48 -7.16 9.85
C ALA A 274 -28.94 -6.00 10.71
N CYS A 275 -27.81 -5.39 10.31
CA CYS A 275 -27.25 -4.22 11.00
C CYS A 275 -28.22 -3.04 11.00
N ILE A 276 -28.81 -2.71 9.84
CA ILE A 276 -29.77 -1.61 9.69
C ILE A 276 -31.02 -1.85 10.55
N LEU A 277 -31.54 -3.08 10.59
CA LEU A 277 -32.66 -3.45 11.47
C LEU A 277 -32.33 -3.16 12.94
N GLY A 278 -31.11 -3.51 13.36
CA GLY A 278 -30.63 -3.25 14.72
C GLY A 278 -30.62 -1.76 15.05
N LYS A 279 -30.08 -0.93 14.15
CA LYS A 279 -30.04 0.54 14.34
C LYS A 279 -31.42 1.20 14.28
N LYS A 280 -32.40 0.59 13.58
CA LYS A 280 -33.81 1.01 13.59
C LYS A 280 -34.59 0.57 14.83
N GLY A 281 -33.96 -0.18 15.75
CA GLY A 281 -34.57 -0.62 17.00
C GLY A 281 -35.26 -1.98 16.93
N HIS A 282 -35.19 -2.70 15.80
CA HIS A 282 -35.70 -4.07 15.69
C HIS A 282 -34.69 -5.10 16.24
N ILE A 283 -34.34 -4.95 17.51
CA ILE A 283 -33.14 -5.57 18.11
C ILE A 283 -33.18 -7.10 18.06
N GLU A 284 -34.30 -7.73 18.45
CA GLU A 284 -34.40 -9.20 18.47
C GLU A 284 -34.28 -9.81 17.06
N GLN A 285 -34.89 -9.18 16.07
CA GLN A 285 -34.82 -9.61 14.68
C GLN A 285 -33.41 -9.45 14.12
N ALA A 286 -32.76 -8.33 14.42
CA ALA A 286 -31.37 -8.07 14.03
C ALA A 286 -30.43 -9.12 14.63
N ILE A 287 -30.54 -9.42 15.93
CA ILE A 287 -29.74 -10.46 16.59
C ILE A 287 -29.94 -11.81 15.94
N SER A 288 -31.20 -12.21 15.69
CA SER A 288 -31.49 -13.49 15.04
C SER A 288 -30.83 -13.61 13.66
N GLN A 289 -30.92 -12.56 12.84
CA GLN A 289 -30.31 -12.55 11.51
C GLN A 289 -28.78 -12.50 11.56
N LEU A 290 -28.20 -11.73 12.48
CA LEU A 290 -26.74 -11.67 12.67
C LEU A 290 -26.18 -13.02 13.13
N LEU A 291 -26.87 -13.76 13.98
CA LEU A 291 -26.47 -15.12 14.39
C LEU A 291 -26.51 -16.10 13.21
N ILE A 292 -27.50 -16.00 12.32
CA ILE A 292 -27.54 -16.77 11.08
C ILE A 292 -26.34 -16.41 10.19
N CYS A 293 -26.05 -15.12 10.05
CA CYS A 293 -24.88 -14.65 9.30
C CYS A 293 -23.58 -15.20 9.90
N LEU A 294 -23.44 -15.20 11.23
CA LEU A 294 -22.26 -15.70 11.93
C LEU A 294 -21.99 -17.18 11.57
N GLN A 295 -23.04 -18.01 11.58
CA GLN A 295 -22.95 -19.44 11.26
C GLN A 295 -22.58 -19.71 9.79
N GLN A 296 -22.97 -18.82 8.87
CA GLN A 296 -22.78 -18.98 7.43
C GLN A 296 -21.56 -18.24 6.88
N SER A 297 -20.95 -17.37 7.69
CA SER A 297 -19.90 -16.45 7.26
C SER A 297 -18.54 -17.12 7.04
N SER A 298 -17.74 -16.54 6.15
CA SER A 298 -16.31 -16.78 6.09
C SER A 298 -15.60 -16.14 7.29
N SER A 299 -14.39 -16.61 7.60
CA SER A 299 -13.54 -16.05 8.67
C SER A 299 -13.35 -14.53 8.58
N ASP A 300 -13.33 -14.00 7.35
CA ASP A 300 -13.08 -12.58 7.08
C ASP A 300 -14.24 -11.66 7.51
N GLN A 301 -15.48 -12.18 7.56
CA GLN A 301 -16.66 -11.41 7.97
C GLN A 301 -17.03 -11.62 9.44
N THR A 302 -16.56 -12.71 10.04
CA THR A 302 -16.85 -13.10 11.43
C THR A 302 -16.65 -11.94 12.42
N ILE A 303 -15.55 -11.19 12.31
CA ILE A 303 -15.27 -10.11 13.27
C ILE A 303 -16.30 -8.97 13.21
N HIS A 304 -16.76 -8.62 12.01
CA HIS A 304 -17.73 -7.54 11.84
C HIS A 304 -19.09 -7.94 12.43
N ILE A 305 -19.52 -9.18 12.15
CA ILE A 305 -20.75 -9.76 12.70
C ILE A 305 -20.69 -9.80 14.25
N ILE A 306 -19.54 -10.22 14.79
CA ILE A 306 -19.33 -10.25 16.24
C ILE A 306 -19.42 -8.85 16.81
N ASN A 307 -18.77 -7.84 16.23
CA ASN A 307 -18.84 -6.46 16.71
C ASN A 307 -20.29 -5.94 16.75
N GLU A 308 -21.08 -6.16 15.70
CA GLU A 308 -22.47 -5.73 15.63
C GLU A 308 -23.35 -6.44 16.68
N LEU A 309 -23.17 -7.75 16.88
CA LEU A 309 -23.83 -8.49 17.97
C LEU A 309 -23.40 -7.97 19.34
N PHE A 310 -22.12 -7.69 19.52
CA PHE A 310 -21.54 -7.22 20.78
C PHE A 310 -22.12 -5.85 21.14
N GLU A 311 -22.24 -4.92 20.18
CA GLU A 311 -22.90 -3.63 20.37
C GLU A 311 -24.36 -3.78 20.83
N LEU A 312 -25.14 -4.64 20.17
CA LEU A 312 -26.54 -4.88 20.52
C LEU A 312 -26.69 -5.48 21.93
N TYR A 313 -25.84 -6.46 22.29
CA TYR A 313 -25.86 -7.05 23.62
C TYR A 313 -25.39 -6.08 24.71
N LEU A 314 -24.39 -5.22 24.43
CA LEU A 314 -23.97 -4.17 25.37
C LEU A 314 -25.09 -3.18 25.64
N HIS A 315 -25.81 -2.77 24.59
CA HIS A 315 -26.96 -1.88 24.72
C HIS A 315 -28.06 -2.49 25.60
N ASN A 316 -28.33 -3.79 25.41
CA ASN A 316 -29.33 -4.52 26.19
C ASN A 316 -28.83 -5.01 27.57
N LYS A 317 -27.55 -4.79 27.89
CA LYS A 317 -26.88 -5.31 29.10
C LYS A 317 -26.96 -6.83 29.23
N ASP A 318 -26.97 -7.54 28.10
CA ASP A 318 -27.00 -9.01 28.06
C ASP A 318 -25.57 -9.56 28.16
N THR A 319 -25.07 -9.63 29.40
CA THR A 319 -23.72 -10.11 29.69
C THR A 319 -23.53 -11.59 29.35
N VAL A 320 -24.59 -12.40 29.44
CA VAL A 320 -24.54 -13.84 29.16
C VAL A 320 -24.27 -14.08 27.67
N SER A 321 -24.96 -13.36 26.79
CA SER A 321 -24.73 -13.45 25.36
C SER A 321 -23.35 -12.92 24.95
N ILE A 322 -22.84 -11.88 25.64
CA ILE A 322 -21.47 -11.40 25.44
C ILE A 322 -20.44 -12.49 25.81
N ASP A 323 -20.61 -13.16 26.95
CA ASP A 323 -19.73 -14.26 27.35
C ASP A 323 -19.70 -15.39 26.31
N MET A 324 -20.83 -15.65 25.64
CA MET A 324 -20.88 -16.61 24.53
C MET A 324 -20.08 -16.13 23.32
N LEU A 325 -20.12 -14.84 22.97
CA LEU A 325 -19.30 -14.27 21.89
C LEU A 325 -17.80 -14.34 22.20
N LEU A 326 -17.41 -14.12 23.46
CA LEU A 326 -16.01 -14.18 23.88
C LEU A 326 -15.37 -15.56 23.67
N LYS A 327 -16.15 -16.63 23.52
CA LYS A 327 -15.63 -17.96 23.15
C LYS A 327 -14.97 -18.00 21.77
N HIS A 328 -15.27 -17.04 20.90
CA HIS A 328 -14.65 -16.89 19.58
C HIS A 328 -13.35 -16.06 19.61
N GLU A 329 -12.94 -15.52 20.75
CA GLU A 329 -11.84 -14.56 20.84
C GLU A 329 -10.51 -15.10 20.28
N SER A 330 -10.18 -16.36 20.58
CA SER A 330 -8.96 -16.99 20.05
C SER A 330 -8.94 -17.04 18.52
N GLN A 331 -10.09 -17.22 17.87
CA GLN A 331 -10.20 -17.17 16.43
C GLN A 331 -10.02 -15.74 15.90
N ILE A 332 -10.61 -14.75 16.58
CA ILE A 332 -10.53 -13.33 16.20
C ILE A 332 -9.06 -12.85 16.26
N ILE A 333 -8.39 -13.08 17.39
CA ILE A 333 -7.03 -12.56 17.62
C ILE A 333 -6.00 -13.22 16.68
N ASN A 334 -6.19 -14.49 16.34
CA ASN A 334 -5.25 -15.23 15.49
C ASN A 334 -5.52 -15.09 13.98
N THR A 335 -6.56 -14.34 13.58
CA THR A 335 -6.88 -14.13 12.17
C THR A 335 -5.99 -13.05 11.55
N GLU A 336 -5.42 -13.32 10.38
CA GLU A 336 -4.63 -12.33 9.63
C GLU A 336 -5.54 -11.36 8.87
N TYR A 337 -5.63 -10.11 9.33
CA TYR A 337 -6.44 -9.07 8.69
C TYR A 337 -5.65 -8.29 7.63
N LYS A 338 -6.05 -8.43 6.37
CA LYS A 338 -5.35 -7.88 5.19
C LYS A 338 -5.76 -6.48 4.78
N THR A 339 -6.79 -5.90 5.37
CA THR A 339 -7.29 -4.56 5.01
C THR A 339 -7.30 -3.62 6.22
N PRO A 340 -7.15 -2.29 6.02
CA PRO A 340 -7.21 -1.33 7.12
C PRO A 340 -8.55 -1.35 7.84
N PHE A 341 -9.65 -1.52 7.09
CA PHE A 341 -10.99 -1.65 7.64
C PHE A 341 -11.09 -2.84 8.59
N LYS A 342 -10.62 -4.03 8.19
CA LYS A 342 -10.70 -5.23 9.03
C LYS A 342 -9.78 -5.16 10.26
N LYS A 343 -8.61 -4.53 10.13
CA LYS A 343 -7.78 -4.20 11.30
C LYS A 343 -8.47 -3.21 12.25
N SER A 344 -9.22 -2.26 11.71
CA SER A 344 -10.05 -1.34 12.51
C SER A 344 -11.22 -2.05 13.21
N GLU A 345 -11.76 -3.12 12.62
CA GLU A 345 -12.77 -3.98 13.28
C GLU A 345 -12.18 -4.72 14.47
N LEU A 346 -10.90 -5.12 14.43
CA LEU A 346 -10.21 -5.71 15.59
C LEU A 346 -10.01 -4.70 16.72
N ALA A 347 -9.66 -3.47 16.35
CA ALA A 347 -9.62 -2.38 17.33
C ALA A 347 -11.00 -2.12 17.94
N LEU A 348 -12.08 -2.18 17.13
CA LEU A 348 -13.45 -2.01 17.61
C LEU A 348 -13.85 -3.15 18.56
N TYR A 349 -13.50 -4.39 18.25
CA TYR A 349 -13.74 -5.53 19.13
C TYR A 349 -13.18 -5.29 20.54
N PHE A 350 -11.92 -4.87 20.65
CA PHE A 350 -11.32 -4.56 21.95
C PHE A 350 -11.99 -3.35 22.64
N LYS A 351 -12.40 -2.33 21.88
CA LYS A 351 -13.17 -1.20 22.42
C LYS A 351 -14.50 -1.65 23.03
N LEU A 352 -15.23 -2.52 22.34
CA LEU A 352 -16.51 -3.07 22.81
C LEU A 352 -16.30 -4.00 24.01
N LYS A 353 -15.27 -4.84 23.99
CA LYS A 353 -14.89 -5.69 25.11
C LYS A 353 -14.52 -4.86 26.36
N ALA A 354 -13.87 -3.72 26.20
CA ALA A 354 -13.66 -2.78 27.29
C ALA A 354 -14.99 -2.27 27.87
N GLY A 355 -15.95 -1.92 27.01
CA GLY A 355 -17.32 -1.57 27.39
C GLY A 355 -18.00 -2.64 28.26
N TYR A 356 -17.81 -3.91 27.92
CA TYR A 356 -18.30 -5.04 28.72
C TYR A 356 -17.67 -5.09 30.11
N TYR A 357 -16.34 -4.98 30.20
CA TYR A 357 -15.66 -4.99 31.49
C TYR A 357 -16.04 -3.80 32.38
N ILE A 358 -16.34 -2.63 31.81
CA ILE A 358 -16.91 -1.50 32.56
C ILE A 358 -18.25 -1.87 33.20
N GLN A 359 -19.13 -2.56 32.48
CA GLN A 359 -20.43 -3.00 33.03
C GLN A 359 -20.25 -3.96 34.21
N LEU A 360 -19.20 -4.78 34.18
CA LEU A 360 -18.79 -5.67 35.28
C LEU A 360 -18.00 -4.97 36.39
N LYS A 361 -17.71 -3.67 36.27
CA LYS A 361 -16.81 -2.91 37.17
C LYS A 361 -15.39 -3.49 37.25
N LYS A 362 -14.93 -4.12 36.16
CA LYS A 362 -13.59 -4.66 35.97
C LYS A 362 -12.74 -3.63 35.23
N TYR A 363 -12.37 -2.55 35.92
CA TYR A 363 -11.82 -1.37 35.24
C TYR A 363 -10.40 -1.57 34.72
N GLU A 364 -9.59 -2.40 35.37
CA GLU A 364 -8.22 -2.71 34.91
C GLU A 364 -8.27 -3.44 33.56
N GLU A 365 -9.10 -4.48 33.46
CA GLU A 365 -9.29 -5.22 32.20
C GLU A 365 -9.90 -4.35 31.10
N ALA A 366 -10.74 -3.39 31.46
CA ALA A 366 -11.27 -2.39 30.51
C ALA A 366 -10.16 -1.48 29.97
N ILE A 367 -9.25 -1.00 30.83
CA ILE A 367 -8.12 -0.15 30.44
C ILE A 367 -7.20 -0.93 29.49
N ASP A 368 -6.86 -2.18 29.81
CA ASP A 368 -6.05 -3.04 28.94
C ASP A 368 -6.67 -3.22 27.56
N CYS A 369 -7.98 -3.45 27.50
CA CYS A 369 -8.71 -3.56 26.23
C CYS A 369 -8.69 -2.25 25.43
N PHE A 370 -8.87 -1.08 26.08
CA PHE A 370 -8.73 0.19 25.38
C PHE A 370 -7.30 0.41 24.86
N MET A 371 -6.28 0.03 25.62
CA MET A 371 -4.89 0.12 25.16
C MET A 371 -4.65 -0.75 23.91
N LEU A 372 -5.17 -1.98 23.87
CA LEU A 372 -5.12 -2.83 22.68
C LEU A 372 -5.86 -2.19 21.50
N SER A 373 -7.05 -1.63 21.74
CA SER A 373 -7.82 -0.90 20.73
C SER A 373 -7.03 0.27 20.14
N ILE A 374 -6.38 1.08 20.98
CA ILE A 374 -5.52 2.20 20.57
C ILE A 374 -4.38 1.71 19.68
N LEU A 375 -3.65 0.67 20.11
CA LEU A 375 -2.53 0.13 19.34
C LEU A 375 -2.96 -0.34 17.94
N HIS A 376 -4.10 -1.02 17.85
CA HIS A 376 -4.64 -1.47 16.56
C HIS A 376 -5.12 -0.31 15.68
N TYR A 377 -5.77 0.72 16.24
CA TYR A 377 -6.15 1.91 15.47
C TYR A 377 -4.95 2.72 14.97
N ILE A 378 -3.93 2.90 15.80
CA ILE A 378 -2.68 3.58 15.39
C ILE A 378 -1.99 2.81 14.26
N GLY A 379 -2.01 1.47 14.29
CA GLY A 379 -1.44 0.61 13.25
C GLY A 379 -2.10 0.75 11.86
N VAL A 380 -3.21 1.47 11.76
CA VAL A 380 -3.90 1.83 10.51
C VAL A 380 -4.17 3.32 10.39
N ASP A 381 -3.37 4.15 11.06
CA ASP A 381 -3.43 5.62 11.03
C ASP A 381 -4.82 6.20 11.42
N SER A 382 -5.63 5.44 12.17
CA SER A 382 -6.98 5.83 12.62
C SER A 382 -6.90 6.62 13.93
N ARG A 383 -6.23 7.78 13.87
CA ARG A 383 -5.86 8.57 15.06
C ARG A 383 -7.06 9.10 15.85
N VAL A 384 -8.13 9.47 15.16
CA VAL A 384 -9.37 9.95 15.81
C VAL A 384 -9.95 8.87 16.73
N ARG A 385 -10.09 7.63 16.25
CA ARG A 385 -10.61 6.53 17.07
C ARG A 385 -9.66 6.11 18.18
N ALA A 386 -8.35 6.17 17.93
CA ALA A 386 -7.36 5.96 18.98
C ALA A 386 -7.52 7.00 20.11
N ASN A 387 -7.72 8.27 19.76
CA ASN A 387 -7.97 9.33 20.73
C ASN A 387 -9.30 9.14 21.47
N ASP A 388 -10.35 8.65 20.80
CA ASP A 388 -11.62 8.30 21.47
C ASP A 388 -11.40 7.25 22.56
N CYS A 389 -10.64 6.19 22.27
CA CYS A 389 -10.31 5.16 23.25
C CYS A 389 -9.45 5.73 24.40
N PHE A 390 -8.50 6.62 24.10
CA PHE A 390 -7.71 7.30 25.12
C PHE A 390 -8.58 8.16 26.05
N ASN A 391 -9.53 8.91 25.48
CA ASN A 391 -10.49 9.71 26.26
C ASN A 391 -11.37 8.82 27.16
N LEU A 392 -11.76 7.63 26.69
CA LEU A 392 -12.50 6.66 27.50
C LEU A 392 -11.67 6.15 28.69
N ILE A 393 -10.36 5.90 28.50
CA ILE A 393 -9.45 5.56 29.62
C ILE A 393 -9.45 6.69 30.66
N LEU A 394 -9.25 7.94 30.23
CA LEU A 394 -9.24 9.10 31.14
C LEU A 394 -10.53 9.22 31.95
N PHE A 395 -11.67 8.90 31.35
CA PHE A 395 -12.96 8.89 32.03
C PHE A 395 -13.10 7.80 33.10
N ILE A 396 -12.43 6.66 32.92
CA ILE A 396 -12.55 5.48 33.79
C ILE A 396 -11.50 5.49 34.92
N LEU A 397 -10.33 6.09 34.70
CA LEU A 397 -9.23 6.14 35.65
C LEU A 397 -9.63 6.53 37.09
N PRO A 398 -10.48 7.55 37.32
CA PRO A 398 -10.91 7.90 38.67
C PRO A 398 -11.68 6.77 39.38
N LYS A 399 -12.51 6.02 38.63
CA LYS A 399 -13.29 4.90 39.19
C LYS A 399 -12.39 3.71 39.54
N TRP A 400 -11.43 3.43 38.67
CA TRP A 400 -10.39 2.43 38.95
C TRP A 400 -9.59 2.79 40.19
N ALA A 401 -9.10 4.04 40.30
CA ALA A 401 -8.31 4.50 41.44
C ALA A 401 -9.10 4.39 42.76
N GLN A 402 -10.39 4.76 42.75
CA GLN A 402 -11.26 4.60 43.91
C GLN A 402 -11.41 3.14 44.32
N GLN A 403 -11.61 2.23 43.36
CA GLN A 403 -11.72 0.80 43.64
C GLN A 403 -10.44 0.22 44.28
N GLN A 404 -9.26 0.65 43.83
CA GLN A 404 -7.99 0.22 44.42
C GLN A 404 -7.86 0.65 45.89
N VAL A 405 -8.31 1.87 46.22
CA VAL A 405 -8.34 2.35 47.61
C VAL A 405 -9.31 1.51 48.44
N ASP A 406 -10.54 1.31 47.95
CA ASP A 406 -11.55 0.52 48.66
C ASP A 406 -11.10 -0.92 48.92
N ASP A 407 -10.45 -1.56 47.95
CA ASP A 407 -9.95 -2.92 48.08
C ASP A 407 -8.71 -3.02 49.00
N SER A 408 -7.90 -1.96 49.10
CA SER A 408 -6.76 -1.90 50.04
C SER A 408 -7.14 -1.67 51.51
N THR A 409 -8.38 -1.27 51.77
CA THR A 409 -8.91 -0.99 53.12
C THR A 409 -9.77 -2.10 53.70
N LYS A 410 -9.98 -3.18 52.94
CA LYS A 410 -10.60 -4.44 53.38
C LYS A 410 -9.52 -5.47 53.68
#